data_AF-A0A1V6H9Y7-F1
#
_entry.id   AF-A0A1V6H9Y7-F1
#
_cell.length_a   1.000
_cell.length_b   1.000
_cell.length_c   1.000
_cell.angle_alpha   90.00
_cell.angle_beta   90.00
_cell.angle_gamma   90.00
#
_symmetry.space_group_name_H-M   'P 1'
#
loop_
_entity.id
_entity.type
_entity.pdbx_description
1 polymer ?
#
loop_
_entity_poly.entity_id
_entity_poly.type
_entity_poly.pdbx_seq_one_letter_code
_entity_poly.pdbx_strand_id
1 'polypeptide(L)'
;MRAPERWEAPLALARERGPVFREPSQLLAAAYLEIWPMLSLAAQGRARTVLGEAFADPATFDRFFPAWARIARTPHELAQPLPDRAGVWNRVASHYAAQADWPHWLEAHDRATRARTQEIEELLAESRARQRGGDRAGAAAAAVQAGALTRPGRAEAPLFDQAVRSRPAGAPAPALAAAARAWLEWAATLAPFAPLPLAPETLERTARGTPGLPPELVAWALAAAGDLPAAELVERRQESQWSEAWGGYLLAKAALLLDRGDPVAAAAALAPLHREWRRRPAALALRLRLARIDPTLAPRGEAEAAFAAAHRDRWEATDWRWRGSAALLELLPATSATGLTLAFDEVPAAGAVVAIQWQGEALVPRAVRPGSELDLPLEIAAAPGLLRVESLAGGRVRPGRVTLR
;
A
#
# COMPACT_ATOMS: atom_id res chain seq x y z
N MET A 1 15.39 50.09 -19.30
CA MET A 1 15.24 48.62 -19.40
C MET A 1 13.95 48.29 -20.15
N ARG A 2 14.02 48.03 -21.46
CA ARG A 2 12.91 47.53 -22.29
C ARG A 2 13.47 46.39 -23.15
N ALA A 3 13.40 45.14 -22.68
CA ALA A 3 13.87 43.98 -23.44
C ALA A 3 13.37 42.57 -23.02
N PRO A 4 12.70 42.31 -21.87
CA PRO A 4 12.27 40.92 -21.59
C PRO A 4 11.11 40.47 -22.51
N GLU A 5 10.25 41.38 -22.98
CA GLU A 5 9.03 40.99 -23.73
C GLU A 5 9.30 40.54 -25.19
N ARG A 6 10.44 40.91 -25.80
CA ARG A 6 10.70 40.63 -27.23
C ARG A 6 11.06 39.18 -27.53
N TRP A 7 11.72 38.48 -26.60
CA TRP A 7 12.15 37.09 -26.81
C TRP A 7 11.09 36.08 -26.34
N GLU A 8 10.26 36.44 -25.35
CA GLU A 8 9.17 35.61 -24.85
C GLU A 8 8.05 35.44 -25.89
N ALA A 9 7.69 36.52 -26.59
CA ALA A 9 6.56 36.59 -27.51
C ALA A 9 6.50 35.45 -28.56
N PRO A 10 7.58 35.14 -29.32
CA PRO A 10 7.52 34.06 -30.31
C PRO A 10 7.31 32.68 -29.69
N LEU A 11 7.89 32.41 -28.50
CA LEU A 11 7.72 31.13 -27.81
C LEU A 11 6.33 31.01 -27.18
N ALA A 12 5.81 32.11 -26.60
CA ALA A 12 4.45 32.16 -26.07
C ALA A 12 3.41 31.95 -27.17
N LEU A 13 3.58 32.58 -28.33
CA LEU A 13 2.70 32.40 -29.49
C LEU A 13 2.78 30.97 -30.05
N ALA A 14 3.98 30.39 -30.13
CA ALA A 14 4.14 28.99 -30.55
C ALA A 14 3.43 28.02 -29.59
N ARG A 15 3.49 28.28 -28.29
CA ARG A 15 2.79 27.52 -27.25
C ARG A 15 1.26 27.62 -27.40
N GLU A 16 0.73 28.80 -27.69
CA GLU A 16 -0.72 29.01 -27.91
C GLU A 16 -1.24 28.34 -29.18
N ARG A 17 -0.45 28.34 -30.26
CA ARG A 17 -0.88 27.84 -31.58
C ARG A 17 -0.66 26.35 -31.80
N GLY A 18 0.14 25.69 -30.97
CA GLY A 18 0.48 24.29 -31.17
C GLY A 18 0.84 23.57 -29.87
N PRO A 19 -0.14 23.08 -29.09
CA PRO A 19 0.12 22.28 -27.89
C PRO A 19 0.78 20.92 -28.19
N VAL A 20 0.95 20.58 -29.47
CA VAL A 20 1.57 19.33 -29.93
C VAL A 20 3.08 19.33 -29.69
N PHE A 21 3.73 20.49 -29.75
CA PHE A 21 5.18 20.62 -29.56
C PHE A 21 5.50 21.11 -28.15
N ARG A 22 6.34 20.36 -27.44
CA ARG A 22 6.68 20.61 -26.02
C ARG A 22 7.87 21.55 -25.87
N GLU A 23 8.67 21.65 -26.92
CA GLU A 23 9.92 22.39 -26.99
C GLU A 23 9.76 23.89 -26.65
N PRO A 24 8.71 24.61 -27.12
CA PRO A 24 8.52 26.02 -26.76
C PRO A 24 8.33 26.24 -25.25
N SER A 25 7.54 25.38 -24.58
CA SER A 25 7.34 25.44 -23.13
C SER A 25 8.62 25.10 -22.37
N GLN A 26 9.39 24.10 -22.83
CA GLN A 26 10.67 23.74 -22.22
C GLN A 26 11.71 24.85 -22.32
N LEU A 27 11.81 25.51 -23.48
CA LEU A 27 12.73 26.63 -23.70
C LEU A 27 12.35 27.84 -22.84
N LEU A 28 11.06 28.17 -22.76
CA LEU A 28 10.57 29.23 -21.86
C LEU A 28 10.86 28.91 -20.40
N ALA A 29 10.58 27.68 -19.95
CA ALA A 29 10.85 27.25 -18.58
C ALA A 29 12.34 27.37 -18.23
N ALA A 30 13.22 26.90 -19.11
CA ALA A 30 14.67 27.04 -18.93
C ALA A 30 15.10 28.50 -18.82
N ALA A 31 14.64 29.35 -19.75
CA ALA A 31 14.98 30.77 -19.75
C ALA A 31 14.49 31.49 -18.48
N TYR A 32 13.27 31.19 -18.00
CA TYR A 32 12.75 31.76 -16.77
C TYR A 32 13.54 31.34 -15.52
N LEU A 33 14.04 30.11 -15.46
CA LEU A 33 14.88 29.65 -14.35
C LEU A 33 16.22 30.42 -14.31
N GLU A 34 16.84 30.63 -15.47
CA GLU A 34 18.10 31.38 -15.58
C GLU A 34 17.95 32.84 -15.13
N ILE A 35 16.85 33.50 -15.49
CA ILE A 35 16.63 34.92 -15.19
C ILE A 35 15.76 35.16 -13.94
N TRP A 36 15.40 34.12 -13.18
CA TRP A 36 14.43 34.20 -12.08
C TRP A 36 14.68 35.37 -11.10
N PRO A 37 15.91 35.61 -10.62
CA PRO A 37 16.18 36.70 -9.68
C PRO A 37 15.91 38.10 -10.26
N MET A 38 15.86 38.23 -11.59
CA MET A 38 15.65 39.48 -12.32
C MET A 38 14.19 39.70 -12.72
N LEU A 39 13.31 38.70 -12.52
CA LEU A 39 11.90 38.80 -12.86
C LEU A 39 11.15 39.68 -11.86
N SER A 40 10.25 40.52 -12.36
CA SER A 40 9.25 41.20 -11.53
C SER A 40 8.24 40.20 -10.95
N LEU A 41 7.54 40.55 -9.88
CA LEU A 41 6.52 39.67 -9.26
C LEU A 41 5.44 39.22 -10.27
N ALA A 42 5.00 40.13 -11.16
CA ALA A 42 4.04 39.81 -12.21
C ALA A 42 4.62 38.83 -13.25
N ALA A 43 5.89 38.97 -13.61
CA ALA A 43 6.58 38.05 -14.52
C ALA A 43 6.83 36.68 -13.87
N GLN A 44 7.15 36.64 -12.57
CA GLN A 44 7.23 35.39 -11.81
C GLN A 44 5.88 34.66 -11.79
N GLY A 45 4.75 35.37 -11.70
CA GLY A 45 3.42 34.77 -11.81
C GLY A 45 3.24 33.99 -13.13
N ARG A 46 3.60 34.60 -14.27
CA ARG A 46 3.56 33.93 -15.58
C ARG A 46 4.57 32.78 -15.69
N ALA A 47 5.78 32.99 -15.18
CA ALA A 47 6.82 31.98 -15.17
C ALA A 47 6.39 30.72 -14.37
N ARG A 48 5.68 30.89 -13.24
CA ARG A 48 5.13 29.75 -12.48
C ARG A 48 4.15 28.92 -13.30
N THR A 49 3.28 29.55 -14.09
CA THR A 49 2.36 28.82 -14.98
C THR A 49 3.13 28.01 -16.03
N VAL A 50 4.15 28.60 -16.66
CA VAL A 50 5.00 27.90 -17.64
C VAL A 50 5.77 26.74 -16.98
N LEU A 51 6.31 26.95 -15.79
CA LEU A 51 6.98 25.91 -15.02
C LEU A 51 6.02 24.78 -14.65
N GLY A 52 4.76 25.08 -14.30
CA GLY A 52 3.78 24.04 -14.00
C GLY A 52 3.41 23.16 -15.18
N GLU A 53 3.23 23.74 -16.36
CA GLU A 53 3.06 22.97 -17.60
C GLU A 53 4.29 22.09 -17.89
N ALA A 54 5.49 22.65 -17.71
CA ALA A 54 6.75 21.94 -17.89
C ALA A 54 6.91 20.79 -16.88
N PHE A 55 6.56 21.01 -15.61
CA PHE A 55 6.65 20.02 -14.54
C PHE A 55 5.59 18.93 -14.59
N ALA A 56 4.53 19.08 -15.40
CA ALA A 56 3.59 18.00 -15.67
C ALA A 56 4.23 16.87 -16.50
N ASP A 57 5.29 17.17 -17.27
CA ASP A 57 6.03 16.16 -18.02
C ASP A 57 7.19 15.57 -17.18
N PRO A 58 7.24 14.24 -17.02
CA PRO A 58 8.35 13.53 -16.39
C PRO A 58 9.77 13.99 -16.74
N ALA A 59 10.13 13.95 -18.02
CA ALA A 59 11.50 14.19 -18.45
C ALA A 59 11.92 15.65 -18.19
N THR A 60 10.97 16.56 -18.39
CA THR A 60 11.15 17.99 -18.14
C THR A 60 11.28 18.29 -16.64
N PHE A 61 10.47 17.63 -15.80
CA PHE A 61 10.59 17.72 -14.35
C PHE A 61 12.00 17.34 -13.88
N ASP A 62 12.48 16.17 -14.27
CA ASP A 62 13.77 15.65 -13.80
C ASP A 62 14.94 16.57 -14.21
N ARG A 63 14.81 17.23 -15.37
CA ARG A 63 15.81 18.18 -15.86
C ARG A 63 15.81 19.51 -15.13
N PHE A 64 14.64 20.08 -14.82
CA PHE A 64 14.52 21.46 -14.37
C PHE A 64 14.25 21.62 -12.87
N PHE A 65 13.66 20.60 -12.23
CA PHE A 65 13.34 20.67 -10.80
C PHE A 65 14.55 20.92 -9.91
N PRO A 66 15.75 20.32 -10.12
CA PRO A 66 16.92 20.63 -9.29
C PRO A 66 17.40 22.09 -9.39
N ALA A 67 17.17 22.77 -10.52
CA ALA A 67 17.44 24.21 -10.64
C ALA A 67 16.38 25.01 -9.90
N TRP A 68 15.10 24.67 -10.09
CA TRP A 68 14.00 25.31 -9.38
C TRP A 68 14.12 25.19 -7.85
N ALA A 69 14.48 24.01 -7.35
CA ALA A 69 14.65 23.76 -5.92
C ALA A 69 15.77 24.61 -5.28
N ARG A 70 16.80 24.98 -6.07
CA ARG A 70 17.86 25.92 -5.61
C ARG A 70 17.42 27.38 -5.67
N ILE A 71 16.50 27.71 -6.57
CA ILE A 71 15.99 29.07 -6.76
C ILE A 71 14.93 29.41 -5.71
N ALA A 72 14.02 28.47 -5.44
CA ALA A 72 12.97 28.62 -4.46
C ALA A 72 13.56 28.76 -3.06
N ARG A 73 13.16 29.80 -2.33
CA ARG A 73 13.74 30.13 -1.02
C ARG A 73 13.03 29.43 0.14
N THR A 74 11.83 28.92 -0.11
CA THR A 74 10.99 28.27 0.89
C THR A 74 10.28 27.05 0.31
N PRO A 75 9.91 26.06 1.13
CA PRO A 75 9.08 24.94 0.69
C PRO A 75 7.76 25.38 0.07
N HIS A 76 7.17 26.46 0.58
CA HIS A 76 5.96 27.05 0.01
C HIS A 76 6.19 27.57 -1.41
N GLU A 77 7.25 28.35 -1.64
CA GLU A 77 7.59 28.84 -2.97
C GLU A 77 7.89 27.70 -3.93
N LEU A 78 8.67 26.70 -3.49
CA LEU A 78 9.02 25.51 -4.27
C LEU A 78 7.77 24.78 -4.79
N ALA A 79 6.72 24.72 -3.97
CA ALA A 79 5.47 24.05 -4.29
C ALA A 79 4.57 24.79 -5.30
N GLN A 80 4.67 26.13 -5.41
CA GLN A 80 3.70 26.93 -6.17
C GLN A 80 3.54 26.55 -7.66
N PRO A 81 4.61 26.28 -8.43
CA PRO A 81 4.46 25.87 -9.82
C PRO A 81 4.17 24.37 -9.97
N LEU A 82 4.21 23.56 -8.91
CA LEU A 82 4.10 22.11 -9.06
C LEU A 82 2.65 21.69 -9.30
N PRO A 83 2.35 20.88 -10.34
CA PRO A 83 1.04 20.27 -10.50
C PRO A 83 0.72 19.39 -9.30
N ASP A 84 -0.52 19.46 -8.80
CA ASP A 84 -0.98 18.62 -7.71
C ASP A 84 -1.30 17.20 -8.19
N ARG A 85 -0.23 16.47 -8.53
CA ARG A 85 -0.26 15.12 -9.08
C ARG A 85 0.64 14.20 -8.27
N ALA A 86 0.18 12.98 -8.03
CA ALA A 86 0.92 12.00 -7.23
C ALA A 86 2.32 11.75 -7.80
N GLY A 87 2.42 11.64 -9.13
CA GLY A 87 3.69 11.44 -9.83
C GLY A 87 4.70 12.58 -9.64
N VAL A 88 4.22 13.83 -9.54
CA VAL A 88 5.07 15.01 -9.30
C VAL A 88 5.56 15.02 -7.87
N TRP A 89 4.66 14.88 -6.89
CA TRP A 89 5.02 14.88 -5.47
C TRP A 89 5.90 13.69 -5.08
N ASN A 90 5.75 12.52 -5.73
CA ASN A 90 6.67 11.39 -5.54
C ASN A 90 8.10 11.74 -5.97
N ARG A 91 8.29 12.55 -7.03
CA ARG A 91 9.63 13.00 -7.45
C ARG A 91 10.20 14.04 -6.51
N VAL A 92 9.37 14.95 -5.99
CA VAL A 92 9.75 15.87 -4.91
C VAL A 92 10.21 15.10 -3.68
N ALA A 93 9.46 14.07 -3.27
CA ALA A 93 9.87 13.18 -2.18
C ALA A 93 11.23 12.51 -2.49
N SER A 94 11.43 11.97 -3.70
CA SER A 94 12.73 11.40 -4.10
C SER A 94 13.89 12.41 -4.03
N HIS A 95 13.65 13.68 -4.37
CA HIS A 95 14.65 14.75 -4.23
C HIS A 95 15.05 14.98 -2.76
N TYR A 96 14.08 15.01 -1.84
CA TYR A 96 14.37 15.13 -0.41
C TYR A 96 15.02 13.86 0.16
N ALA A 97 14.65 12.68 -0.34
CA ALA A 97 15.29 11.42 0.05
C ALA A 97 16.78 11.39 -0.29
N ALA A 98 17.16 11.91 -1.47
CA ALA A 98 18.56 11.99 -1.91
C ALA A 98 19.42 12.88 -1.01
N GLN A 99 18.81 13.83 -0.30
CA GLN A 99 19.46 14.74 0.65
C GLN A 99 19.32 14.29 2.12
N ALA A 100 18.66 13.15 2.36
CA ALA A 100 18.26 12.70 3.68
C ALA A 100 17.42 13.73 4.48
N ASP A 101 16.66 14.57 3.78
CA ASP A 101 15.75 15.55 4.38
C ASP A 101 14.40 14.90 4.68
N TRP A 102 14.34 14.13 5.77
CA TRP A 102 13.16 13.34 6.14
C TRP A 102 11.92 14.16 6.49
N PRO A 103 12.00 15.32 7.17
CA PRO A 103 10.84 16.17 7.40
C PRO A 103 10.15 16.60 6.10
N HIS A 104 10.90 17.15 5.13
CA HIS A 104 10.30 17.57 3.86
C HIS A 104 9.91 16.38 2.98
N TRP A 105 10.61 15.23 3.10
CA TRP A 105 10.17 13.99 2.49
C TRP A 105 8.78 13.58 2.96
N LEU A 106 8.52 13.64 4.28
CA LEU A 106 7.22 13.27 4.87
C LEU A 106 6.10 14.18 4.36
N GLU A 107 6.34 15.49 4.27
CA GLU A 107 5.38 16.45 3.71
C GLU A 107 5.08 16.17 2.23
N ALA A 108 6.12 15.91 1.43
CA ALA A 108 5.96 15.58 0.02
C ALA A 108 5.23 14.24 -0.18
N HIS A 109 5.52 13.24 0.64
CA HIS A 109 4.85 11.94 0.62
C HIS A 109 3.37 12.03 0.99
N ASP A 110 3.03 12.83 2.00
CA ASP A 110 1.65 13.10 2.40
C ASP A 110 0.87 13.83 1.29
N ARG A 111 1.48 14.83 0.63
CA ARG A 111 0.90 15.45 -0.58
C ARG A 111 0.74 14.47 -1.73
N ALA A 112 1.73 13.62 -1.99
CA ALA A 112 1.64 12.59 -3.03
C ALA A 112 0.49 11.61 -2.77
N THR A 113 0.26 11.26 -1.50
CA THR A 113 -0.84 10.38 -1.09
C THR A 113 -2.19 11.06 -1.30
N ARG A 114 -2.36 12.32 -0.87
CA ARG A 114 -3.59 13.09 -1.14
C ARG A 114 -3.88 13.25 -2.63
N ALA A 115 -2.88 13.66 -3.41
CA ALA A 115 -3.02 13.83 -4.85
C ALA A 115 -3.37 12.49 -5.54
N ARG A 116 -2.81 11.36 -5.09
CA ARG A 116 -3.18 10.03 -5.58
C ARG A 116 -4.64 9.70 -5.31
N THR A 117 -5.10 9.93 -4.08
CA THR A 117 -6.51 9.72 -3.72
C THR A 117 -7.43 10.53 -4.63
N GLN A 118 -7.13 11.81 -4.84
CA GLN A 118 -7.90 12.66 -5.74
C GLN A 118 -7.88 12.15 -7.19
N GLU A 119 -6.72 11.77 -7.73
CA GLU A 119 -6.61 11.20 -9.08
C GLU A 119 -7.46 9.93 -9.25
N ILE A 120 -7.48 9.06 -8.23
CA ILE A 120 -8.31 7.85 -8.23
C ILE A 120 -9.80 8.23 -8.25
N GLU A 121 -10.23 9.18 -7.42
CA GLU A 121 -11.61 9.65 -7.37
C GLU A 121 -12.06 10.30 -8.68
N GLU A 122 -11.20 11.09 -9.32
CA GLU A 122 -11.42 11.67 -10.64
C GLU A 122 -11.62 10.59 -11.72
N LEU A 123 -10.78 9.56 -11.75
CA LEU A 123 -10.92 8.42 -12.66
C LEU A 123 -12.20 7.62 -12.42
N LEU A 124 -12.61 7.46 -11.16
CA LEU A 124 -13.87 6.80 -10.81
C LEU A 124 -15.08 7.66 -11.20
N ALA A 125 -14.99 8.99 -11.07
CA ALA A 125 -16.02 9.91 -11.54
C ALA A 125 -16.14 9.88 -13.08
N GLU A 126 -15.01 9.88 -13.78
CA GLU A 126 -14.94 9.72 -15.24
C GLU A 126 -15.54 8.40 -15.70
N SER A 127 -15.20 7.29 -15.02
CA SER A 127 -15.78 5.97 -15.29
C SER A 127 -17.31 6.00 -15.23
N ARG A 128 -17.87 6.58 -14.16
CA ARG A 128 -19.33 6.75 -13.99
C ARG A 128 -19.95 7.65 -15.06
N ALA A 129 -19.27 8.72 -15.48
CA ALA A 129 -19.76 9.64 -16.51
C ALA A 129 -19.81 8.96 -17.88
N ARG A 130 -18.75 8.26 -18.28
CA ARG A 130 -18.69 7.49 -19.53
C ARG A 130 -19.71 6.37 -19.56
N GLN A 131 -19.91 5.68 -18.44
CA GLN A 131 -20.93 4.64 -18.32
C GLN A 131 -22.34 5.20 -18.58
N ARG A 132 -22.67 6.37 -18.00
CA ARG A 132 -23.95 7.07 -18.26
C ARG A 132 -24.09 7.53 -19.71
N GLY A 133 -22.99 7.91 -20.36
CA GLY A 133 -22.94 8.26 -21.78
C GLY A 133 -22.92 7.08 -22.76
N GLY A 134 -22.96 5.83 -22.26
CA GLY A 134 -22.95 4.62 -23.10
C GLY A 134 -21.57 4.12 -23.52
N ASP A 135 -20.49 4.83 -23.20
CA ASP A 135 -19.11 4.41 -23.47
C ASP A 135 -18.63 3.41 -22.40
N ARG A 136 -19.03 2.15 -22.57
CA ARG A 136 -18.67 1.06 -21.65
C ARG A 136 -17.16 0.76 -21.66
N ALA A 137 -16.51 0.89 -22.81
CA ALA A 137 -15.09 0.59 -22.95
C ALA A 137 -14.25 1.65 -22.22
N GLY A 138 -14.52 2.94 -22.46
CA GLY A 138 -13.85 4.03 -21.76
C GLY A 138 -14.18 4.08 -20.27
N ALA A 139 -15.39 3.66 -19.86
CA ALA A 139 -15.73 3.51 -18.44
C ALA A 139 -14.89 2.42 -17.75
N ALA A 140 -14.77 1.25 -18.38
CA ALA A 140 -13.96 0.15 -17.87
C ALA A 140 -12.47 0.51 -17.83
N ALA A 141 -11.95 1.20 -18.86
CA ALA A 141 -10.57 1.66 -18.91
C ALA A 141 -10.23 2.61 -17.75
N ALA A 142 -11.09 3.60 -17.48
CA ALA A 142 -10.91 4.53 -16.36
C ALA A 142 -10.96 3.80 -15.00
N ALA A 143 -11.87 2.85 -14.81
CA ALA A 143 -11.94 2.04 -13.59
C ALA A 143 -10.70 1.16 -13.39
N VAL A 144 -10.15 0.58 -14.46
CA VAL A 144 -8.90 -0.20 -14.41
C VAL A 144 -7.73 0.68 -14.00
N GLN A 145 -7.63 1.90 -14.57
CA GLN A 145 -6.60 2.86 -14.18
C GLN A 145 -6.72 3.28 -12.72
N ALA A 146 -7.94 3.59 -12.26
CA ALA A 146 -8.21 3.90 -10.85
C ALA A 146 -7.73 2.76 -9.93
N GLY A 147 -8.13 1.53 -10.22
CA GLY A 147 -7.72 0.36 -9.42
C GLY A 147 -6.21 0.11 -9.45
N ALA A 148 -5.55 0.34 -10.60
CA ALA A 148 -4.11 0.15 -10.74
C ALA A 148 -3.28 1.19 -9.95
N LEU A 149 -3.85 2.38 -9.68
CA LEU A 149 -3.20 3.41 -8.86
C LEU A 149 -3.31 3.18 -7.36
N THR A 150 -4.34 2.44 -6.91
CA THR A 150 -4.54 2.16 -5.47
C THR A 150 -3.37 1.38 -4.85
N ARG A 151 -3.21 1.53 -3.54
CA ARG A 151 -2.21 0.84 -2.71
C ARG A 151 -2.88 0.11 -1.54
N PRO A 152 -2.40 -1.09 -1.16
CA PRO A 152 -3.00 -1.83 -0.05
C PRO A 152 -2.96 -1.06 1.27
N GLY A 153 -4.12 -0.95 1.90
CA GLY A 153 -4.32 -0.26 3.17
C GLY A 153 -5.80 0.05 3.39
N ARG A 154 -6.24 0.15 4.65
CA ARG A 154 -7.67 0.35 4.94
C ARG A 154 -8.26 1.62 4.34
N ALA A 155 -7.47 2.70 4.26
CA ALA A 155 -7.90 3.99 3.70
C ALA A 155 -8.26 3.91 2.20
N GLU A 156 -7.52 3.15 1.40
CA GLU A 156 -7.76 3.06 -0.05
C GLU A 156 -8.62 1.83 -0.45
N ALA A 157 -8.98 0.97 0.51
CA ALA A 157 -9.77 -0.23 0.25
C ALA A 157 -11.14 0.07 -0.40
N PRO A 158 -11.91 1.09 0.04
CA PRO A 158 -13.16 1.46 -0.62
C PRO A 158 -12.98 1.89 -2.08
N LEU A 159 -11.86 2.54 -2.41
CA LEU A 159 -11.55 2.99 -3.77
C LEU A 159 -11.22 1.81 -4.67
N PHE A 160 -10.44 0.85 -4.17
CA PHE A 160 -10.16 -0.39 -4.89
C PHE A 160 -11.42 -1.23 -5.10
N ASP A 161 -12.26 -1.38 -4.07
CA ASP A 161 -13.57 -2.04 -4.17
C ASP A 161 -14.43 -1.40 -5.26
N GLN A 162 -14.54 -0.07 -5.26
CA GLN A 162 -15.29 0.67 -6.27
C GLN A 162 -14.72 0.44 -7.67
N ALA A 163 -13.40 0.55 -7.84
CA ALA A 163 -12.73 0.33 -9.12
C ALA A 163 -12.99 -1.08 -9.70
N VAL A 164 -12.90 -2.14 -8.87
CA VAL A 164 -13.13 -3.52 -9.31
C VAL A 164 -14.59 -3.78 -9.67
N ARG A 165 -15.53 -3.21 -8.89
CA ARG A 165 -16.97 -3.37 -9.09
C ARG A 165 -17.50 -2.58 -10.29
N SER A 166 -16.87 -1.46 -10.64
CA SER A 166 -17.22 -0.66 -11.84
C SER A 166 -16.92 -1.36 -13.17
N ARG A 167 -16.21 -2.50 -13.17
CA ARG A 167 -15.90 -3.27 -14.38
C ARG A 167 -17.02 -4.26 -14.73
N PRO A 168 -17.12 -4.75 -15.98
CA PRO A 168 -17.91 -5.95 -16.28
C PRO A 168 -17.38 -7.17 -15.51
N ALA A 169 -18.27 -8.04 -15.03
CA ALA A 169 -17.87 -9.28 -14.35
C ALA A 169 -17.07 -10.19 -15.29
N GLY A 170 -16.02 -10.84 -14.78
CA GLY A 170 -15.20 -11.80 -15.55
C GLY A 170 -14.27 -11.20 -16.60
N ALA A 171 -14.29 -9.89 -16.84
CA ALA A 171 -13.38 -9.26 -17.81
C ALA A 171 -11.93 -9.25 -17.28
N PRO A 172 -10.96 -9.81 -18.03
CA PRO A 172 -9.56 -9.77 -17.63
C PRO A 172 -9.05 -8.33 -17.65
N ALA A 173 -8.26 -7.95 -16.63
CA ALA A 173 -7.60 -6.65 -16.59
C ALA A 173 -6.10 -6.81 -16.27
N PRO A 174 -5.26 -7.07 -17.28
CA PRO A 174 -3.82 -7.21 -17.09
C PRO A 174 -3.18 -5.98 -16.44
N ALA A 175 -3.65 -4.78 -16.77
CA ALA A 175 -3.17 -3.53 -16.18
C ALA A 175 -3.47 -3.39 -14.67
N LEU A 176 -4.44 -4.16 -14.14
CA LEU A 176 -4.75 -4.20 -12.71
C LEU A 176 -3.89 -5.25 -11.97
N ALA A 177 -3.22 -6.16 -12.68
CA ALA A 177 -2.73 -7.40 -12.09
C ALA A 177 -1.73 -7.20 -10.94
N ALA A 178 -0.82 -6.22 -11.07
CA ALA A 178 0.13 -5.90 -10.02
C ALA A 178 -0.57 -5.36 -8.75
N ALA A 179 -1.51 -4.43 -8.90
CA ALA A 179 -2.27 -3.88 -7.79
C ALA A 179 -3.18 -4.93 -7.16
N ALA A 180 -3.91 -5.71 -7.97
CA ALA A 180 -4.74 -6.82 -7.54
C ALA A 180 -3.96 -7.84 -6.71
N ARG A 181 -2.78 -8.25 -7.18
CA ARG A 181 -1.91 -9.15 -6.43
C ARG A 181 -1.51 -8.54 -5.09
N ALA A 182 -1.04 -7.29 -5.08
CA ALA A 182 -0.63 -6.62 -3.85
C ALA A 182 -1.77 -6.52 -2.82
N TRP A 183 -3.00 -6.22 -3.29
CA TRP A 183 -4.20 -6.19 -2.45
C TRP A 183 -4.54 -7.55 -1.87
N LEU A 184 -4.54 -8.61 -2.67
CA LEU A 184 -4.83 -9.95 -2.19
C LEU A 184 -3.75 -10.45 -1.22
N GLU A 185 -2.46 -10.22 -1.49
CA GLU A 185 -1.37 -10.60 -0.59
C GLU A 185 -1.47 -9.87 0.77
N TRP A 186 -1.76 -8.58 0.74
CA TRP A 186 -1.97 -7.78 1.95
C TRP A 186 -3.20 -8.25 2.74
N ALA A 187 -4.33 -8.46 2.06
CA ALA A 187 -5.57 -8.92 2.68
C ALA A 187 -5.41 -10.34 3.26
N ALA A 188 -4.72 -11.24 2.56
CA ALA A 188 -4.41 -12.59 3.06
C ALA A 188 -3.54 -12.57 4.31
N THR A 189 -2.59 -11.64 4.39
CA THR A 189 -1.76 -11.43 5.58
C THR A 189 -2.58 -10.89 6.75
N LEU A 190 -3.54 -10.03 6.49
CA LEU A 190 -4.36 -9.36 7.50
C LEU A 190 -5.51 -10.23 8.06
N ALA A 191 -6.11 -11.06 7.21
CA ALA A 191 -7.34 -11.81 7.50
C ALA A 191 -7.38 -12.54 8.85
N PRO A 192 -6.29 -13.18 9.33
CA PRO A 192 -6.34 -13.89 10.61
C PRO A 192 -6.41 -12.99 11.85
N PHE A 193 -6.15 -11.69 11.70
CA PHE A 193 -5.95 -10.76 12.81
C PHE A 193 -7.01 -9.65 12.87
N ALA A 194 -7.65 -9.33 11.74
CA ALA A 194 -8.64 -8.28 11.69
C ALA A 194 -9.64 -8.48 10.54
N PRO A 195 -10.83 -7.86 10.62
CA PRO A 195 -11.81 -7.89 9.54
C PRO A 195 -11.21 -7.37 8.23
N LEU A 196 -11.50 -8.07 7.13
CA LEU A 196 -11.08 -7.67 5.80
C LEU A 196 -11.81 -6.39 5.39
N PRO A 197 -11.09 -5.35 4.90
CA PRO A 197 -11.71 -4.12 4.43
C PRO A 197 -12.16 -4.19 2.97
N LEU A 198 -11.92 -5.33 2.30
CA LEU A 198 -12.40 -5.61 0.95
C LEU A 198 -13.66 -6.46 1.03
N ALA A 199 -14.67 -6.10 0.26
CA ALA A 199 -15.90 -6.86 0.23
C ALA A 199 -15.74 -8.23 -0.48
N PRO A 200 -16.52 -9.27 -0.11
CA PRO A 200 -16.43 -10.62 -0.69
C PRO A 200 -16.47 -10.66 -2.22
N GLU A 201 -17.39 -9.91 -2.83
CA GLU A 201 -17.51 -9.80 -4.29
C GLU A 201 -16.25 -9.22 -4.95
N THR A 202 -15.55 -8.29 -4.29
CA THR A 202 -14.30 -7.74 -4.81
C THR A 202 -13.21 -8.80 -4.81
N LEU A 203 -13.10 -9.60 -3.74
CA LEU A 203 -12.14 -10.70 -3.64
C LEU A 203 -12.38 -11.72 -4.75
N GLU A 204 -13.63 -12.14 -4.94
CA GLU A 204 -14.01 -13.09 -5.99
C GLU A 204 -13.68 -12.56 -7.40
N ARG A 205 -14.10 -11.32 -7.71
CA ARG A 205 -13.87 -10.70 -9.02
C ARG A 205 -12.39 -10.48 -9.30
N THR A 206 -11.61 -10.17 -8.26
CA THR A 206 -10.16 -10.01 -8.38
C THR A 206 -9.49 -11.35 -8.65
N ALA A 207 -9.89 -12.41 -7.93
CA ALA A 207 -9.38 -13.77 -8.13
C ALA A 207 -9.67 -14.30 -9.55
N ARG A 208 -10.90 -14.10 -10.05
CA ARG A 208 -11.33 -14.59 -11.36
C ARG A 208 -10.83 -13.73 -12.53
N GLY A 209 -10.72 -12.41 -12.32
CA GLY A 209 -10.43 -11.43 -13.37
C GLY A 209 -8.95 -11.05 -13.53
N THR A 210 -8.06 -11.62 -12.71
CA THR A 210 -6.63 -11.29 -12.73
C THR A 210 -5.81 -12.50 -13.18
N PRO A 211 -5.28 -12.49 -14.42
CA PRO A 211 -4.43 -13.59 -14.89
C PRO A 211 -3.10 -13.63 -14.14
N GLY A 212 -2.55 -14.84 -13.98
CA GLY A 212 -1.19 -15.03 -13.42
C GLY A 212 -1.07 -14.90 -11.91
N LEU A 213 -2.18 -14.86 -11.16
CA LEU A 213 -2.13 -14.94 -9.70
C LEU A 213 -1.65 -16.33 -9.24
N PRO A 214 -0.88 -16.42 -8.14
CA PRO A 214 -0.52 -17.70 -7.54
C PRO A 214 -1.76 -18.52 -7.13
N PRO A 215 -1.81 -19.85 -7.38
CA PRO A 215 -2.97 -20.68 -7.10
C PRO A 215 -3.46 -20.59 -5.64
N GLU A 216 -2.55 -20.57 -4.68
CA GLU A 216 -2.85 -20.45 -3.25
C GLU A 216 -3.55 -19.12 -2.92
N LEU A 217 -3.21 -18.05 -3.63
CA LEU A 217 -3.78 -16.72 -3.43
C LEU A 217 -5.18 -16.62 -4.06
N VAL A 218 -5.37 -17.27 -5.22
CA VAL A 218 -6.69 -17.43 -5.85
C VAL A 218 -7.62 -18.25 -4.95
N ALA A 219 -7.15 -19.39 -4.44
CA ALA A 219 -7.91 -20.24 -3.53
C ALA A 219 -8.26 -19.50 -2.24
N TRP A 220 -7.30 -18.77 -1.65
CA TRP A 220 -7.55 -17.92 -0.49
C TRP A 220 -8.64 -16.86 -0.76
N ALA A 221 -8.55 -16.13 -1.88
CA ALA A 221 -9.49 -15.06 -2.20
C ALA A 221 -10.92 -15.59 -2.43
N LEU A 222 -11.06 -16.75 -3.08
CA LEU A 222 -12.35 -17.43 -3.27
C LEU A 222 -12.94 -17.92 -1.94
N ALA A 223 -12.12 -18.51 -1.07
CA ALA A 223 -12.56 -18.92 0.27
C ALA A 223 -12.98 -17.72 1.13
N ALA A 224 -12.21 -16.64 1.12
CA ALA A 224 -12.53 -15.39 1.81
C ALA A 224 -13.79 -14.70 1.24
N ALA A 225 -14.09 -14.92 -0.04
CA ALA A 225 -15.34 -14.50 -0.67
C ALA A 225 -16.54 -15.41 -0.32
N GLY A 226 -16.31 -16.56 0.34
CA GLY A 226 -17.33 -17.55 0.69
C GLY A 226 -17.56 -18.64 -0.37
N ASP A 227 -16.90 -18.57 -1.52
CA ASP A 227 -16.99 -19.57 -2.60
C ASP A 227 -16.00 -20.72 -2.36
N LEU A 228 -16.28 -21.50 -1.31
CA LEU A 228 -15.49 -22.67 -0.96
C LEU A 228 -15.42 -23.73 -2.09
N PRO A 229 -16.52 -24.06 -2.81
CA PRO A 229 -16.45 -25.02 -3.91
C PRO A 229 -15.45 -24.62 -5.00
N ALA A 230 -15.43 -23.35 -5.42
CA ALA A 230 -14.44 -22.89 -6.40
C ALA A 230 -13.02 -22.89 -5.83
N ALA A 231 -12.84 -22.53 -4.56
CA ALA A 231 -11.55 -22.56 -3.91
C ALA A 231 -10.96 -23.98 -3.85
N GLU A 232 -11.78 -24.98 -3.50
CA GLU A 232 -11.37 -26.39 -3.48
C GLU A 232 -11.05 -26.94 -4.87
N LEU A 233 -11.71 -26.45 -5.92
CA LEU A 233 -11.35 -26.83 -7.29
C LEU A 233 -9.93 -26.37 -7.64
N VAL A 234 -9.50 -25.20 -7.15
CA VAL A 234 -8.12 -24.72 -7.31
C VAL A 234 -7.16 -25.58 -6.49
N GLU A 235 -7.49 -25.88 -5.23
CA GLU A 235 -6.74 -26.75 -4.34
C GLU A 235 -6.48 -28.13 -4.96
N ARG A 236 -7.51 -28.82 -5.45
CA ARG A 236 -7.42 -30.19 -5.99
C ARG A 236 -6.54 -30.31 -7.24
N ARG A 237 -6.27 -29.20 -7.94
CA ARG A 237 -5.39 -29.18 -9.12
C ARG A 237 -3.91 -29.06 -8.75
N GLN A 238 -3.59 -28.98 -7.46
CA GLN A 238 -2.27 -28.65 -6.96
C GLN A 238 -1.76 -29.78 -6.08
N GLU A 239 -0.53 -30.22 -6.34
CA GLU A 239 0.13 -31.30 -5.59
C GLU A 239 0.94 -30.76 -4.40
N SER A 240 0.89 -29.46 -4.08
CA SER A 240 1.78 -28.81 -3.11
C SER A 240 1.05 -28.18 -1.91
N GLN A 241 -0.14 -28.69 -1.58
CA GLN A 241 -1.04 -28.15 -0.56
C GLN A 241 -0.43 -28.12 0.86
N TRP A 242 0.59 -28.94 1.14
CA TRP A 242 1.32 -28.98 2.40
C TRP A 242 2.44 -27.93 2.52
N SER A 243 2.71 -27.17 1.46
CA SER A 243 3.79 -26.17 1.46
C SER A 243 3.42 -24.93 2.28
N GLU A 244 4.43 -24.11 2.63
CA GLU A 244 4.21 -22.89 3.41
C GLU A 244 3.26 -21.90 2.72
N ALA A 245 3.25 -21.86 1.38
CA ALA A 245 2.43 -20.94 0.59
C ALA A 245 0.92 -21.13 0.83
N TRP A 246 0.48 -22.37 1.04
CA TRP A 246 -0.94 -22.72 1.23
C TRP A 246 -1.47 -22.43 2.63
N GLY A 247 -0.60 -22.12 3.61
CA GLY A 247 -1.02 -21.97 5.01
C GLY A 247 -2.09 -20.90 5.23
N GLY A 248 -2.01 -19.77 4.52
CA GLY A 248 -3.03 -18.72 4.61
C GLY A 248 -4.41 -19.18 4.10
N TYR A 249 -4.44 -19.92 2.99
CA TYR A 249 -5.66 -20.53 2.48
C TYR A 249 -6.24 -21.56 3.44
N LEU A 250 -5.41 -22.47 3.97
CA LEU A 250 -5.87 -23.53 4.89
C LEU A 250 -6.47 -22.95 6.18
N LEU A 251 -5.88 -21.87 6.72
CA LEU A 251 -6.46 -21.15 7.86
C LEU A 251 -7.80 -20.50 7.51
N ALA A 252 -7.91 -19.84 6.36
CA ALA A 252 -9.16 -19.22 5.90
C ALA A 252 -10.26 -20.26 5.65
N LYS A 253 -9.93 -21.39 5.00
CA LYS A 253 -10.83 -22.53 4.78
C LYS A 253 -11.36 -23.10 6.10
N ALA A 254 -10.46 -23.37 7.05
CA ALA A 254 -10.83 -23.89 8.36
C ALA A 254 -11.69 -22.91 9.17
N ALA A 255 -11.38 -21.61 9.14
CA ALA A 255 -12.21 -20.58 9.79
C ALA A 255 -13.62 -20.54 9.20
N LEU A 256 -13.75 -20.52 7.87
CA LEU A 256 -15.04 -20.53 7.18
C LEU A 256 -15.86 -21.79 7.51
N LEU A 257 -15.23 -22.97 7.57
CA LEU A 257 -15.89 -24.23 7.92
C LEU A 257 -16.38 -24.22 9.37
N LEU A 258 -15.60 -23.68 10.31
CA LEU A 258 -16.05 -23.47 11.69
C LEU A 258 -17.23 -22.50 11.78
N ASP A 259 -17.20 -21.40 11.01
CA ASP A 259 -18.31 -20.44 10.96
C ASP A 259 -19.60 -21.07 10.40
N ARG A 260 -19.47 -22.07 9.52
CA ARG A 260 -20.58 -22.87 8.98
C ARG A 260 -21.02 -24.03 9.88
N GLY A 261 -20.36 -24.23 11.02
CA GLY A 261 -20.69 -25.31 11.95
C GLY A 261 -20.19 -26.70 11.53
N ASP A 262 -19.14 -26.78 10.69
CA ASP A 262 -18.50 -28.03 10.28
C ASP A 262 -17.08 -28.18 10.89
N PRO A 263 -16.99 -28.56 12.18
CA PRO A 263 -15.71 -28.69 12.86
C PRO A 263 -14.86 -29.86 12.34
N VAL A 264 -15.48 -30.91 11.81
CA VAL A 264 -14.78 -32.08 11.26
C VAL A 264 -14.03 -31.68 9.99
N ALA A 265 -14.69 -31.02 9.05
CA ALA A 265 -14.03 -30.53 7.85
C ALA A 265 -12.99 -29.45 8.15
N ALA A 266 -13.23 -28.59 9.16
CA ALA A 266 -12.25 -27.62 9.60
C ALA A 266 -10.97 -28.29 10.15
N ALA A 267 -11.11 -29.34 10.96
CA ALA A 267 -9.99 -30.13 11.45
C ALA A 267 -9.19 -30.76 10.29
N ALA A 268 -9.89 -31.33 9.31
CA ALA A 268 -9.27 -31.90 8.11
C ALA A 268 -8.49 -30.85 7.30
N ALA A 269 -9.03 -29.64 7.15
CA ALA A 269 -8.34 -28.53 6.48
C ALA A 269 -7.07 -28.07 7.22
N LEU A 270 -7.00 -28.22 8.55
CA LEU A 270 -5.81 -27.88 9.34
C LEU A 270 -4.76 -28.99 9.38
N ALA A 271 -5.12 -30.23 9.07
CA ALA A 271 -4.19 -31.38 9.10
C ALA A 271 -2.94 -31.19 8.21
N PRO A 272 -3.04 -30.72 6.94
CA PRO A 272 -1.87 -30.51 6.07
C PRO A 272 -1.09 -29.23 6.36
N LEU A 273 -1.49 -28.43 7.37
CA LEU A 273 -0.87 -27.13 7.64
C LEU A 273 0.64 -27.29 7.91
N HIS A 274 1.47 -26.53 7.18
CA HIS A 274 2.92 -26.56 7.32
C HIS A 274 3.39 -26.23 8.75
N ARG A 275 4.51 -26.83 9.19
CA ARG A 275 5.03 -26.69 10.58
C ARG A 275 5.21 -25.24 11.03
N GLU A 276 5.65 -24.36 10.12
CA GLU A 276 5.88 -22.93 10.39
C GLU A 276 4.58 -22.16 10.63
N TRP A 277 3.46 -22.66 10.11
CA TRP A 277 2.14 -22.09 10.37
C TRP A 277 1.52 -22.63 11.66
N ARG A 278 1.73 -23.91 11.99
CA ARG A 278 1.17 -24.53 13.21
C ARG A 278 1.53 -23.81 14.51
N ARG A 279 2.70 -23.16 14.54
CA ARG A 279 3.21 -22.42 15.71
C ARG A 279 2.77 -20.95 15.75
N ARG A 280 2.03 -20.47 14.75
CA ARG A 280 1.63 -19.07 14.64
C ARG A 280 0.44 -18.74 15.52
N PRO A 281 0.38 -17.53 16.11
CA PRO A 281 -0.77 -17.06 16.89
C PRO A 281 -2.13 -17.34 16.22
N ALA A 282 -2.25 -17.05 14.92
CA ALA A 282 -3.47 -17.29 14.15
C ALA A 282 -3.90 -18.77 14.11
N ALA A 283 -2.95 -19.68 13.88
CA ALA A 283 -3.24 -21.11 13.83
C ALA A 283 -3.55 -21.67 15.22
N LEU A 284 -2.85 -21.21 16.25
CA LEU A 284 -3.10 -21.60 17.65
C LEU A 284 -4.48 -21.14 18.10
N ALA A 285 -4.88 -19.90 17.78
CA ALA A 285 -6.21 -19.38 18.07
C ALA A 285 -7.31 -20.23 17.41
N LEU A 286 -7.12 -20.61 16.14
CA LEU A 286 -8.08 -21.41 15.41
C LEU A 286 -8.19 -22.86 15.94
N ARG A 287 -7.05 -23.47 16.32
CA ARG A 287 -7.03 -24.78 16.98
C ARG A 287 -7.71 -24.76 18.35
N LEU A 288 -7.50 -23.70 19.13
CA LEU A 288 -8.18 -23.51 20.41
C LEU A 288 -9.69 -23.35 20.21
N ARG A 289 -10.12 -22.60 19.17
CA ARG A 289 -11.54 -22.49 18.80
C ARG A 289 -12.12 -23.86 18.44
N LEU A 290 -11.45 -24.64 17.61
CA LEU A 290 -11.86 -26.00 17.25
C LEU A 290 -12.00 -26.90 18.49
N ALA A 291 -10.99 -26.91 19.37
CA ALA A 291 -11.00 -27.73 20.59
C ALA A 291 -12.09 -27.34 21.60
N ARG A 292 -12.53 -26.07 21.60
CA ARG A 292 -13.67 -25.60 22.40
C ARG A 292 -15.01 -26.05 21.85
N ILE A 293 -15.12 -26.20 20.53
CA ILE A 293 -16.33 -26.69 19.86
C ILE A 293 -16.43 -28.20 19.99
N ASP A 294 -15.34 -28.91 19.69
CA ASP A 294 -15.27 -30.37 19.75
C ASP A 294 -13.90 -30.84 20.26
N PRO A 295 -13.81 -31.25 21.55
CA PRO A 295 -12.57 -31.74 22.16
C PRO A 295 -12.04 -33.06 21.57
N THR A 296 -12.86 -33.82 20.81
CA THR A 296 -12.44 -35.09 20.20
C THR A 296 -11.57 -34.86 18.95
N LEU A 297 -11.76 -33.72 18.27
CA LEU A 297 -11.00 -33.35 17.07
C LEU A 297 -9.68 -32.65 17.41
N ALA A 298 -9.58 -32.06 18.60
CA ALA A 298 -8.36 -31.48 19.13
C ALA A 298 -8.40 -31.51 20.68
N PRO A 299 -7.42 -32.14 21.36
CA PRO A 299 -7.40 -32.18 22.82
C PRO A 299 -7.36 -30.76 23.40
N ARG A 300 -8.40 -30.40 24.16
CA ARG A 300 -8.57 -29.05 24.70
C ARG A 300 -7.41 -28.59 25.57
N GLY A 301 -6.93 -29.45 26.47
CA GLY A 301 -5.80 -29.11 27.35
C GLY A 301 -4.52 -28.81 26.58
N GLU A 302 -4.23 -29.56 25.52
CA GLU A 302 -3.06 -29.30 24.66
C GLU A 302 -3.21 -27.99 23.88
N ALA A 303 -4.40 -27.72 23.34
CA ALA A 303 -4.67 -26.48 22.61
C ALA A 303 -4.59 -25.25 23.51
N GLU A 304 -5.15 -25.33 24.73
CA GLU A 304 -5.06 -24.28 25.74
C GLU A 304 -3.61 -24.06 26.19
N ALA A 305 -2.85 -25.13 26.45
CA ALA A 305 -1.45 -25.04 26.85
C ALA A 305 -0.57 -24.45 25.72
N ALA A 306 -0.77 -24.86 24.47
CA ALA A 306 -0.02 -24.34 23.33
C ALA A 306 -0.34 -22.86 23.06
N PHE A 307 -1.60 -22.46 23.18
CA PHE A 307 -2.00 -21.05 23.07
C PHE A 307 -1.44 -20.22 24.23
N ALA A 308 -1.52 -20.73 25.47
CA ALA A 308 -0.97 -20.11 26.66
C ALA A 308 0.55 -19.88 26.54
N ALA A 309 1.30 -20.89 26.10
CA ALA A 309 2.76 -20.85 25.94
C ALA A 309 3.23 -19.90 24.83
N ALA A 310 2.35 -19.50 23.92
CA ALA A 310 2.67 -18.55 22.85
C ALA A 310 2.49 -17.08 23.30
N HIS A 311 1.90 -16.82 24.47
CA HIS A 311 1.79 -15.47 24.98
C HIS A 311 3.16 -14.89 25.35
N ARG A 312 3.37 -13.62 24.97
CA ARG A 312 4.59 -12.86 25.29
C ARG A 312 4.22 -11.40 25.54
N ASP A 313 5.08 -10.71 26.28
CA ASP A 313 5.08 -9.24 26.44
C ASP A 313 6.20 -8.58 25.63
N ARG A 314 7.10 -9.39 25.06
CA ARG A 314 8.28 -8.99 24.31
C ARG A 314 8.58 -9.95 23.16
N TRP A 315 8.98 -9.37 22.04
CA TRP A 315 9.42 -10.07 20.83
C TRP A 315 10.80 -9.59 20.42
N GLU A 316 11.64 -10.53 20.00
CA GLU A 316 13.01 -10.27 19.58
C GLU A 316 13.11 -10.09 18.06
N ALA A 317 14.27 -9.62 17.60
CA ALA A 317 14.55 -9.41 16.18
C ALA A 317 14.35 -10.67 15.31
N THR A 318 14.47 -11.86 15.89
CA THR A 318 14.30 -13.16 15.22
C THR A 318 12.83 -13.56 15.03
N ASP A 319 11.90 -12.89 15.73
CA ASP A 319 10.47 -13.17 15.60
C ASP A 319 9.86 -12.50 14.34
N TRP A 320 10.56 -11.53 13.75
CA TRP A 320 10.13 -10.88 12.52
C TRP A 320 10.23 -11.79 11.30
N ARG A 321 9.25 -11.66 10.42
CA ARG A 321 9.18 -12.37 9.14
C ARG A 321 9.15 -11.40 7.99
N TRP A 322 9.88 -11.74 6.94
CA TRP A 322 9.99 -10.88 5.77
C TRP A 322 9.10 -11.37 4.64
N ARG A 323 8.34 -10.45 4.05
CA ARG A 323 7.56 -10.66 2.84
C ARG A 323 7.85 -9.49 1.91
N GLY A 324 8.77 -9.70 0.96
CA GLY A 324 9.29 -8.63 0.11
C GLY A 324 10.03 -7.57 0.94
N SER A 325 9.65 -6.30 0.77
CA SER A 325 10.19 -5.14 1.50
C SER A 325 9.65 -4.98 2.92
N ALA A 326 8.61 -5.73 3.30
CA ALA A 326 7.93 -5.56 4.57
C ALA A 326 8.33 -6.61 5.61
N ALA A 327 8.57 -6.13 6.82
CA ALA A 327 8.73 -6.94 8.01
C ALA A 327 7.36 -7.07 8.72
N LEU A 328 7.03 -8.29 9.11
CA LEU A 328 5.77 -8.67 9.76
C LEU A 328 6.09 -9.31 11.10
N LEU A 329 5.39 -8.86 12.14
CA LEU A 329 5.42 -9.46 13.46
C LEU A 329 4.01 -9.86 13.85
N GLU A 330 3.83 -11.14 14.18
CA GLU A 330 2.58 -11.67 14.73
C GLU A 330 2.69 -11.64 16.25
N LEU A 331 1.82 -10.87 16.91
CA LEU A 331 1.82 -10.69 18.36
C LEU A 331 0.73 -11.58 18.99
N LEU A 332 1.01 -12.06 20.20
CA LEU A 332 0.02 -12.66 21.08
C LEU A 332 0.28 -12.20 22.52
N PRO A 333 -0.30 -11.06 22.95
CA PRO A 333 -0.11 -10.50 24.29
C PRO A 333 -0.80 -11.31 25.38
N ALA A 334 -0.13 -11.56 26.51
CA ALA A 334 -0.75 -12.22 27.67
C ALA A 334 -1.90 -11.40 28.28
N THR A 335 -1.76 -10.08 28.26
CA THR A 335 -2.72 -9.10 28.75
C THR A 335 -2.85 -7.96 27.75
N SER A 336 -3.92 -7.19 27.85
CA SER A 336 -4.04 -5.96 27.05
C SER A 336 -2.96 -4.95 27.42
N ALA A 337 -2.54 -4.13 26.46
CA ALA A 337 -1.51 -3.09 26.58
C ALA A 337 -1.98 -1.80 25.89
N THR A 338 -1.45 -0.66 26.33
CA THR A 338 -1.86 0.68 25.82
C THR A 338 -0.83 1.27 24.85
N GLY A 339 0.23 0.53 24.59
CA GLY A 339 1.17 0.84 23.53
C GLY A 339 2.25 -0.22 23.38
N LEU A 340 3.16 0.05 22.46
CA LEU A 340 4.37 -0.74 22.30
C LEU A 340 5.57 0.17 22.00
N THR A 341 6.74 -0.27 22.40
CA THR A 341 8.02 0.32 22.01
C THR A 341 8.67 -0.58 20.97
N LEU A 342 9.04 0.00 19.83
CA LEU A 342 9.69 -0.66 18.70
C LEU A 342 11.13 -0.13 18.55
N ALA A 343 12.11 -1.02 18.72
CA ALA A 343 13.51 -0.73 18.42
C ALA A 343 13.84 -1.05 16.95
N PHE A 344 14.96 -0.51 16.47
CA PHE A 344 15.51 -0.79 15.15
C PHE A 344 16.96 -1.24 15.26
N ASP A 345 17.24 -2.46 14.79
CA ASP A 345 18.59 -3.03 14.82
C ASP A 345 19.47 -2.48 13.71
N GLU A 346 18.88 -2.13 12.56
CA GLU A 346 19.59 -1.60 11.40
C GLU A 346 18.83 -0.39 10.87
N VAL A 347 19.48 0.77 10.89
CA VAL A 347 19.04 2.00 10.24
C VAL A 347 20.24 2.61 9.53
N PRO A 348 20.11 3.12 8.29
CA PRO A 348 21.18 3.83 7.60
C PRO A 348 21.68 5.03 8.42
N ALA A 349 22.97 5.38 8.28
CA ALA A 349 23.59 6.45 9.07
C ALA A 349 22.90 7.81 8.89
N ALA A 350 22.42 8.10 7.68
CA ALA A 350 21.66 9.31 7.37
C ALA A 350 20.21 9.28 7.88
N GLY A 351 19.76 8.16 8.45
CA GLY A 351 18.36 7.89 8.80
C GLY A 351 17.56 7.29 7.64
N ALA A 352 16.29 6.99 7.92
CA ALA A 352 15.34 6.45 6.96
C ALA A 352 13.91 6.83 7.37
N VAL A 353 12.94 6.57 6.50
CA VAL A 353 11.51 6.74 6.82
C VAL A 353 10.82 5.38 6.79
N VAL A 354 10.05 5.09 7.82
CA VAL A 354 9.27 3.85 7.95
C VAL A 354 7.77 4.12 7.95
N ALA A 355 7.04 3.25 7.25
CA ALA A 355 5.61 3.06 7.43
C ALA A 355 5.38 1.96 8.47
N ILE A 356 4.42 2.19 9.36
CA ILE A 356 4.02 1.23 10.37
C ILE A 356 2.51 1.00 10.24
N GLN A 357 2.09 -0.26 10.25
CA GLN A 357 0.68 -0.63 10.27
C GLN A 357 0.38 -1.54 11.45
N TRP A 358 -0.71 -1.26 12.15
CA TRP A 358 -1.27 -2.13 13.19
C TRP A 358 -2.62 -2.68 12.69
N GLN A 359 -2.75 -4.00 12.58
CA GLN A 359 -4.00 -4.63 12.10
C GLN A 359 -4.50 -4.03 10.76
N GLY A 360 -3.55 -3.66 9.89
CA GLY A 360 -3.82 -3.05 8.58
C GLY A 360 -4.17 -1.55 8.62
N GLU A 361 -4.34 -0.96 9.80
CA GLU A 361 -4.45 0.50 9.95
C GLU A 361 -3.07 1.13 9.86
N ALA A 362 -2.93 2.11 8.96
CA ALA A 362 -1.68 2.83 8.78
C ALA A 362 -1.51 3.87 9.89
N LEU A 363 -0.36 3.83 10.55
CA LEU A 363 0.08 4.92 11.43
C LEU A 363 0.77 5.98 10.59
N VAL A 364 0.86 7.20 11.14
CA VAL A 364 1.60 8.28 10.48
C VAL A 364 3.06 7.86 10.31
N PRO A 365 3.63 7.93 9.09
CA PRO A 365 5.03 7.55 8.86
C PRO A 365 6.00 8.32 9.77
N ARG A 366 7.15 7.70 10.05
CA ARG A 366 8.14 8.22 11.00
C ARG A 366 9.53 8.21 10.39
N ALA A 367 10.27 9.29 10.58
CA ALA A 367 11.71 9.29 10.36
C ALA A 367 12.40 8.59 11.54
N VAL A 368 13.31 7.68 11.25
CA VAL A 368 14.09 6.91 12.23
C VAL A 368 15.58 7.17 12.02
N ARG A 369 16.33 7.12 13.13
CA ARG A 369 17.79 7.28 13.14
C ARG A 369 18.43 6.06 13.81
N PRO A 370 19.72 5.79 13.58
CA PRO A 370 20.41 4.71 14.28
C PRO A 370 20.23 4.83 15.81
N GLY A 371 19.86 3.73 16.46
CA GLY A 371 19.63 3.67 17.90
C GLY A 371 18.32 4.32 18.40
N SER A 372 17.47 4.85 17.51
CA SER A 372 16.16 5.36 17.94
C SER A 372 15.20 4.22 18.24
N GLU A 373 14.39 4.37 19.29
CA GLU A 373 13.19 3.58 19.53
C GLU A 373 11.95 4.43 19.20
N LEU A 374 10.88 3.78 18.76
CA LEU A 374 9.59 4.42 18.51
C LEU A 374 8.57 3.93 19.54
N ASP A 375 8.00 4.87 20.27
CA ASP A 375 6.84 4.62 21.12
C ASP A 375 5.56 4.79 20.31
N LEU A 376 4.76 3.74 20.23
CA LEU A 376 3.50 3.70 19.51
C LEU A 376 2.34 3.60 20.51
N PRO A 377 1.59 4.68 20.74
CA PRO A 377 0.37 4.62 21.55
C PRO A 377 -0.70 3.87 20.75
N LEU A 378 -1.06 2.66 21.21
CA LEU A 378 -1.94 1.73 20.51
C LEU A 378 -2.71 0.90 21.53
N GLU A 379 -4.02 0.75 21.33
CA GLU A 379 -4.82 -0.20 22.09
C GLU A 379 -4.56 -1.62 21.55
N ILE A 380 -3.91 -2.44 22.38
CA ILE A 380 -3.51 -3.80 22.03
C ILE A 380 -4.27 -4.77 22.93
N ALA A 381 -5.18 -5.55 22.36
CA ALA A 381 -5.93 -6.57 23.09
C ALA A 381 -5.07 -7.83 23.37
N ALA A 382 -5.47 -8.61 24.38
CA ALA A 382 -4.95 -9.96 24.64
C ALA A 382 -5.46 -10.98 23.59
N ALA A 383 -5.15 -10.73 22.33
CA ALA A 383 -5.56 -11.52 21.17
C ALA A 383 -4.48 -11.45 20.07
N PRO A 384 -4.49 -12.37 19.07
CA PRO A 384 -3.57 -12.30 17.95
C PRO A 384 -3.60 -10.93 17.25
N GLY A 385 -2.43 -10.33 17.09
CA GLY A 385 -2.24 -9.04 16.42
C GLY A 385 -1.19 -9.12 15.32
N LEU A 386 -1.21 -8.14 14.42
CA LEU A 386 -0.24 -8.03 13.33
C LEU A 386 0.33 -6.61 13.30
N LEU A 387 1.65 -6.53 13.47
CA LEU A 387 2.43 -5.32 13.25
C LEU A 387 3.21 -5.49 11.94
N ARG A 388 3.10 -4.51 11.05
CA ARG A 388 3.87 -4.45 9.80
C ARG A 388 4.73 -3.20 9.79
N VAL A 389 5.99 -3.35 9.40
CA VAL A 389 6.96 -2.27 9.23
C VAL A 389 7.55 -2.35 7.83
N GLU A 390 7.59 -1.23 7.14
CA GLU A 390 8.14 -1.13 5.79
C GLU A 390 8.98 0.13 5.66
N SER A 391 10.15 0.03 5.02
CA SER A 391 10.95 1.20 4.70
C SER A 391 10.37 1.90 3.47
N LEU A 392 10.03 3.18 3.61
CA LEU A 392 9.55 4.01 2.51
C LEU A 392 10.68 4.76 1.78
N ALA A 393 11.74 5.13 2.51
CA ALA A 393 12.88 5.89 1.98
C ALA A 393 14.13 5.76 2.86
N GLY A 394 15.29 6.11 2.31
CA GLY A 394 16.58 6.12 3.02
C GLY A 394 17.35 4.79 3.01
N GLY A 395 16.73 3.72 2.53
CA GLY A 395 17.37 2.42 2.34
C GLY A 395 16.73 1.32 3.19
N ARG A 396 17.48 0.24 3.44
CA ARG A 396 16.99 -0.89 4.23
C ARG A 396 16.92 -0.50 5.70
N VAL A 397 15.79 -0.83 6.34
CA VAL A 397 15.60 -0.71 7.79
C VAL A 397 15.23 -2.08 8.33
N ARG A 398 15.86 -2.52 9.42
CA ARG A 398 15.54 -3.77 10.11
C ARG A 398 14.90 -3.46 11.46
N PRO A 399 13.60 -3.75 11.65
CA PRO A 399 12.99 -3.65 12.98
C PRO A 399 13.62 -4.69 13.91
N GLY A 400 13.80 -4.28 15.15
CA GLY A 400 14.41 -5.07 16.22
C GLY A 400 13.38 -5.50 17.24
N ARG A 401 13.76 -5.40 18.51
CA ARG A 401 12.89 -5.77 19.64
C ARG A 401 11.58 -4.95 19.68
N VAL A 402 10.49 -5.63 20.06
CA VAL A 402 9.21 -5.01 20.44
C VAL A 402 8.88 -5.35 21.89
N THR A 403 8.45 -4.37 22.68
CA THR A 403 8.02 -4.56 24.07
C THR A 403 6.68 -3.85 24.29
N LEU A 404 5.73 -4.51 24.96
CA LEU A 404 4.44 -3.88 25.32
C LEU A 404 4.60 -2.93 26.51
N ARG A 405 3.70 -1.95 26.59
CA ARG A 405 3.63 -0.96 27.68
C ARG A 405 2.31 -1.00 28.42
#